data_AF-A0A9W8DW84-F1
#
_entry.id   AF-A0A9W8DW84-F1
#
_cell.length_a   1.000
_cell.length_b   1.000
_cell.length_c   1.000
_cell.angle_alpha   90.00
_cell.angle_beta   90.00
_cell.angle_gamma   90.00
#
_symmetry.space_group_name_H-M   'P 1'
#
loop_
_entity.id
_entity.type
_entity.pdbx_description
1 polymer ?
#
loop_
_entity_poly.entity_id
_entity_poly.type
_entity_poly.pdbx_seq_one_letter_code
_entity_poly.pdbx_strand_id
1 'polypeptide(L)' 'MTEDLSKAVENRQKLESQLQENEIVQKEFKLLKDDANVFKLIGPVLVKQDRPEATANVDKRIEYITAEM' A
#
# COMPACT_ATOMS: atom_id res chain seq x y z
N MET A 1 20.89 1.56 -23.70
CA MET A 1 21.07 2.94 -23.17
C MET A 1 19.77 3.73 -23.15
N THR A 2 19.04 3.91 -24.27
CA THR A 2 17.70 4.53 -24.27
C THR A 2 16.62 3.61 -23.67
N GLU A 3 16.65 2.30 -23.98
CA GLU A 3 15.67 1.34 -23.45
C GLU A 3 15.82 1.10 -21.95
N ASP A 4 17.04 1.01 -21.42
CA ASP A 4 17.29 0.81 -19.98
C ASP A 4 16.85 2.03 -19.17
N LEU A 5 17.04 3.23 -19.72
CA LEU A 5 16.58 4.47 -19.11
C LEU A 5 15.04 4.55 -19.10
N SER A 6 14.37 4.15 -20.19
CA SER A 6 12.90 4.09 -20.24
C SER A 6 12.35 3.15 -19.18
N LYS A 7 12.91 1.93 -19.09
CA LYS A 7 12.52 0.94 -18.08
C LYS A 7 12.73 1.45 -16.65
N ALA A 8 13.85 2.14 -16.39
CA ALA A 8 14.11 2.73 -15.07
C ALA A 8 13.09 3.81 -14.71
N VAL A 9 12.72 4.68 -15.67
CA VAL A 9 11.71 5.72 -15.47
C VAL A 9 10.32 5.10 -15.23
N GLU A 10 9.92 4.12 -16.04
CA GLU A 10 8.65 3.40 -15.88
C GLU A 10 8.55 2.70 -14.52
N ASN A 11 9.63 2.04 -14.08
CA ASN A 11 9.69 1.40 -12.77
C ASN A 11 9.55 2.43 -11.64
N ARG A 12 10.22 3.58 -11.74
CA ARG A 12 10.11 4.65 -10.74
C ARG A 12 8.68 5.21 -10.67
N GLN A 13 8.07 5.51 -11.82
CA GLN A 13 6.68 5.98 -11.87
C GLN A 13 5.70 4.98 -11.25
N LYS A 14 5.93 3.68 -11.48
CA LYS A 14 5.12 2.63 -10.87
C LYS A 14 5.28 2.60 -9.34
N LEU A 15 6.50 2.69 -8.82
CA LEU A 15 6.76 2.73 -7.38
C LEU A 15 6.16 3.99 -6.74
N GLU A 16 6.30 5.15 -7.39
CA GLU A 16 5.69 6.42 -6.95
C GLU A 16 4.15 6.29 -6.84
N SER A 17 3.49 5.73 -7.86
CA SER A 17 2.03 5.50 -7.84
C SER A 17 1.63 4.55 -6.71
N GLN A 18 2.36 3.44 -6.55
CA GLN A 18 2.09 2.47 -5.48
C GLN A 18 2.29 3.07 -4.10
N LEU A 19 3.33 3.88 -3.90
CA LEU A 19 3.59 4.58 -2.65
C LEU A 19 2.43 5.51 -2.32
N GLN A 20 2.02 6.36 -3.28
CA GLN A 20 0.94 7.32 -3.08
C GLN A 20 -0.38 6.63 -2.71
N GLU A 21 -0.74 5.54 -3.38
CA GLU A 21 -1.94 4.76 -3.05
C GLU A 21 -1.88 4.21 -1.61
N ASN A 22 -0.74 3.66 -1.19
CA ASN A 22 -0.59 3.12 0.16
C ASN A 22 -0.59 4.23 1.23
N GLU A 23 0.00 5.39 0.96
CA GLU A 23 -0.06 6.54 1.87
C GLU A 23 -1.48 7.07 2.05
N ILE A 24 -2.28 7.10 0.98
CA ILE A 24 -3.69 7.47 1.06
C ILE A 24 -4.44 6.47 1.95
N VAL A 25 -4.26 5.17 1.73
CA VAL A 25 -4.86 4.13 2.58
C VAL A 25 -4.42 4.31 4.04
N GLN A 26 -3.15 4.55 4.31
CA GLN A 26 -2.66 4.77 5.68
C GLN A 26 -3.34 5.98 6.34
N LYS A 27 -3.54 7.08 5.60
CA LYS A 27 -4.26 8.26 6.09
C LYS A 27 -5.71 7.92 6.43
N GLU A 28 -6.41 7.17 5.58
CA GLU A 28 -7.78 6.71 5.87
C GLU A 28 -7.83 5.79 7.11
N PHE A 29 -6.86 4.87 7.27
CA PHE A 29 -6.76 4.00 8.45
C PHE A 29 -6.59 4.77 9.76
N LYS A 30 -5.90 5.92 9.74
CA LYS A 30 -5.74 6.82 10.88
C LYS A 30 -7.05 7.52 11.29
N LEU A 31 -8.01 7.64 10.38
CA LEU A 31 -9.33 8.22 10.64
C LEU A 31 -10.35 7.21 11.18
N LEU A 32 -10.05 5.91 11.11
CA LEU A 32 -10.94 4.86 11.62
C LEU A 32 -11.05 4.90 13.15
N LYS A 33 -12.22 4.54 13.66
CA LYS A 33 -12.46 4.30 15.10
C LYS A 33 -11.84 2.98 15.54
N ASP A 34 -11.47 2.87 16.81
CA ASP A 34 -10.78 1.70 17.39
C ASP A 34 -11.59 0.40 17.28
N ASP A 35 -12.91 0.50 17.22
CA ASP A 35 -13.85 -0.61 17.06
C ASP A 35 -14.29 -0.84 15.60
N ALA A 36 -13.68 -0.16 14.62
CA ALA A 36 -14.03 -0.32 13.22
C ALA A 36 -13.75 -1.74 12.71
N ASN A 37 -14.71 -2.33 12.00
CA ASN A 37 -14.51 -3.60 11.33
C ASN A 37 -13.73 -3.40 10.03
N VAL A 38 -12.57 -4.05 9.92
CA VAL A 38 -11.74 -4.05 8.71
C VAL A 38 -11.93 -5.37 7.96
N PHE A 39 -12.10 -5.29 6.65
CA PHE A 39 -12.22 -6.46 5.77
C PHE A 39 -11.25 -6.34 4.60
N LYS A 40 -10.60 -7.45 4.23
CA LYS A 40 -9.74 -7.56 3.06
C LYS A 40 -10.45 -8.36 1.98
N LEU A 41 -10.50 -7.81 0.77
CA LEU A 41 -11.00 -8.52 -0.41
C LEU A 41 -9.93 -9.51 -0.91
N ILE A 42 -10.26 -10.80 -0.94
CA ILE A 42 -9.41 -11.87 -1.48
C ILE A 42 -10.26 -12.65 -2.49
N GLY A 43 -9.96 -12.51 -3.78
CA GLY A 43 -10.80 -13.07 -4.84
C GLY A 43 -12.24 -12.50 -4.73
N PRO A 44 -13.29 -13.35 -4.72
CA PRO A 44 -14.67 -12.90 -4.58
C PRO A 44 -15.14 -12.74 -3.11
N VAL A 45 -14.26 -12.91 -2.10
CA VAL A 45 -14.68 -12.93 -0.69
C VAL A 45 -14.06 -11.81 0.14
N LEU A 46 -14.83 -11.33 1.13
CA LEU A 46 -14.36 -10.41 2.16
C LEU A 46 -13.96 -11.17 3.42
N VAL A 47 -12.69 -11.06 3.81
CA VAL A 47 -12.14 -11.70 5.00
C VAL A 47 -11.97 -10.65 6.09
N LYS A 48 -12.56 -10.88 7.26
CA LYS A 48 -12.38 -9.97 8.41
C LYS A 48 -10.91 -9.97 8.84
N GLN A 49 -10.38 -8.80 9.14
CA GLN A 49 -9.01 -8.60 9.61
C GLN A 49 -9.03 -7.90 10.96
N ASP A 50 -7.99 -8.15 11.75
CA ASP A 50 -7.70 -7.34 12.92
C ASP A 50 -7.22 -5.94 12.47
N ARG A 51 -7.70 -4.87 13.11
CA ARG A 51 -7.37 -3.50 12.69
C ARG A 51 -5.89 -3.19 12.90
N PRO A 52 -5.28 -3.44 14.09
CA PRO A 52 -3.84 -3.32 14.27
C PRO A 52 -3.03 -4.07 13.21
N GLU A 53 -3.40 -5.32 12.91
CA GLU A 53 -2.72 -6.12 11.87
C GLU A 53 -2.84 -5.48 10.48
N ALA A 54 -4.04 -5.05 10.10
CA ALA A 54 -4.27 -4.39 8.81
C ALA A 54 -3.48 -3.08 8.68
N THR A 55 -3.38 -2.29 9.77
CA THR A 55 -2.60 -1.05 9.82
C THR A 55 -1.11 -1.34 9.65
N ALA A 56 -0.57 -2.30 10.41
CA ALA A 56 0.83 -2.70 10.33
C ALA A 56 1.19 -3.23 8.93
N ASN A 57 0.27 -3.92 8.25
CA ASN A 57 0.48 -4.38 6.88
C ASN A 57 0.59 -3.24 5.87
N VAL A 58 -0.20 -2.16 6.03
CA VAL A 58 -0.10 -0.96 5.20
C VAL A 58 1.23 -0.24 5.45
N ASP A 59 1.59 -0.06 6.73
CA ASP A 59 2.86 0.60 7.10
C ASP A 59 4.08 -0.14 6.55
N LYS A 60 4.09 -1.46 6.70
CA LYS A 60 5.17 -2.32 6.18
C LYS A 60 5.24 -2.28 4.66
N ARG A 61 4.10 -2.14 3.97
CA ARG A 61 4.07 -2.00 2.50
C ARG A 61 4.71 -0.69 2.06
N ILE A 62 4.43 0.40 2.76
CA ILE A 62 5.07 1.71 2.52
C ILE A 62 6.59 1.60 2.72
N GLU A 63 7.02 1.03 3.85
CA GLU A 63 8.45 0.85 4.16
C GLU A 63 9.20 0.11 3.05
N TYR A 64 8.64 -0.98 2.54
CA TYR A 64 9.25 -1.73 1.44
C TYR A 64 9.33 -0.94 0.15
N ILE A 65 8.25 -0.24 -0.24
CA ILE A 65 8.26 0.55 -1.48
C ILE A 65 9.28 1.69 -1.36
N THR A 66 9.33 2.38 -0.23
CA THR A 66 10.32 3.45 0.01
C THR A 66 11.75 2.94 -0.01
N ALA A 67 12.01 1.70 0.44
CA ALA A 67 13.34 1.09 0.38
C ALA A 67 13.75 0.64 -1.04
N GLU A 68 12.79 0.44 -1.95
CA GLU A 68 13.01 0.07 -3.35
C GLU A 68 13.15 1.27 -4.31
N MET A 69 12.82 2.48 -3.85
CA MET A 69 12.97 3.74 -4.59
C MET A 69 14.40 4.29 -4.55
#